data_AF-F4LUY4-F1
#
_entry.id   AF-F4LUY4-F1
#
_cell.length_a   1.000
_cell.length_b   1.000
_cell.length_c   1.000
_cell.angle_alpha   90.00
_cell.angle_beta   90.00
_cell.angle_gamma   90.00
#
_symmetry.space_group_name_H-M   'P 1'
#
loop_
_entity.id
_entity.type
_entity.pdbx_description
1 polymer ?
#
loop_
_entity_poly.entity_id
_entity_poly.type
_entity_poly.pdbx_seq_one_letter_code
_entity_poly.pdbx_strand_id
1 'polypeptide(L)'
;MTLNIKIDAFEGPFDLLFHLIEKNQIDIYDIPIADLTEQYLSFIEEIRENKLDLASEFLVMAATLLSIKSKLLLPSNQNQEVQSELAAMEDDDPRDDLVNKLLEYKKFKEISLALKAKEEEQKLILKKPPEDLSYVWATDFSISKISLEDLKSSFISVMNKKKPEEKISKITKDSMPLSHKITEVYKTLKRLKSQVRFSKLFSYDASKTEIIMTFLAILELIKMNRILAAQEKQFGEIVLTCREA
;
A
#
# COMPACT_ATOMS: atom_id res chain seq x y z
N MET A 1 -16.85 -16.08 17.75
CA MET A 1 -16.32 -15.03 16.85
C MET A 1 -15.74 -15.71 15.63
N THR A 2 -16.38 -15.55 14.47
CA THR A 2 -15.98 -16.19 13.20
C THR A 2 -14.97 -15.29 12.50
N LEU A 3 -13.68 -15.66 12.51
CA LEU A 3 -12.63 -14.96 11.78
C LEU A 3 -12.58 -15.53 10.35
N ASN A 4 -12.95 -14.72 9.38
CA ASN A 4 -12.92 -15.07 7.96
C ASN A 4 -11.47 -14.90 7.45
N ILE A 5 -10.62 -15.91 7.66
CA ILE A 5 -9.20 -15.89 7.26
C ILE A 5 -9.10 -16.56 5.88
N LYS A 6 -8.54 -15.84 4.89
CA LYS A 6 -8.34 -16.36 3.54
C LYS A 6 -6.93 -16.95 3.41
N ILE A 7 -6.76 -18.06 2.66
CA ILE A 7 -5.44 -18.58 2.28
C ILE A 7 -4.58 -17.53 1.57
N ASP A 8 -5.20 -16.61 0.82
CA ASP A 8 -4.50 -15.48 0.17
C ASP A 8 -3.70 -14.59 1.15
N ALA A 9 -3.95 -14.70 2.47
CA ALA A 9 -3.21 -13.97 3.50
C ALA A 9 -1.93 -14.68 3.96
N PHE A 10 -1.70 -15.93 3.57
CA PHE A 10 -0.54 -16.72 3.97
C PHE A 10 0.41 -16.94 2.80
N GLU A 11 1.71 -16.82 3.06
CA GLU A 11 2.77 -17.02 2.07
C GLU A 11 3.21 -18.49 1.94
N GLY A 12 2.34 -19.44 2.30
CA GLY A 12 2.58 -20.88 2.18
C GLY A 12 2.16 -21.71 3.40
N PRO A 13 2.37 -23.04 3.37
CA PRO A 13 1.92 -23.95 4.43
C PRO A 13 2.66 -23.74 5.77
N PHE A 14 3.95 -23.37 5.75
CA PHE A 14 4.70 -23.10 6.98
C PHE A 14 4.23 -21.83 7.70
N ASP A 15 3.77 -20.80 6.97
CA ASP A 15 3.21 -19.58 7.56
C ASP A 15 1.89 -19.89 8.29
N LEU A 16 1.05 -20.74 7.68
CA LEU A 16 -0.17 -21.22 8.32
C LEU A 16 0.13 -22.05 9.57
N LEU A 17 1.09 -22.99 9.50
CA LEU A 17 1.49 -23.79 10.66
C LEU A 17 2.05 -22.92 11.79
N PHE A 18 2.93 -21.99 11.45
CA PHE A 18 3.48 -21.03 12.40
C PHE A 18 2.39 -20.20 13.07
N HIS A 19 1.42 -19.71 12.28
CA HIS A 19 0.26 -18.99 12.80
C HIS A 19 -0.59 -19.83 13.77
N LEU A 20 -0.85 -21.11 13.45
CA LEU A 20 -1.59 -22.01 14.33
C LEU A 20 -0.84 -22.30 15.64
N ILE A 21 0.48 -22.45 15.58
CA ILE A 21 1.34 -22.65 16.76
C ILE A 21 1.31 -21.40 17.65
N GLU A 22 1.50 -20.20 17.10
CA GLU A 22 1.44 -18.96 17.86
C GLU A 22 0.06 -18.72 18.48
N LYS A 23 -1.01 -18.94 17.70
CA LYS A 23 -2.40 -18.72 18.15
C LYS A 23 -2.78 -19.60 19.35
N ASN A 24 -2.31 -20.85 19.36
CA ASN A 24 -2.60 -21.81 20.42
C ASN A 24 -1.55 -21.81 21.54
N GLN A 25 -0.53 -20.94 21.47
CA GLN A 25 0.58 -20.88 22.43
C GLN A 25 1.28 -22.24 22.59
N ILE A 26 1.41 -22.98 21.48
CA ILE A 26 2.08 -24.27 21.43
C ILE A 26 3.60 -24.04 21.48
N ASP A 27 4.32 -24.85 22.26
CA ASP A 27 5.78 -24.87 22.19
C ASP A 27 6.22 -25.49 20.86
N ILE A 28 7.07 -24.79 20.13
CA ILE A 28 7.61 -25.26 18.84
C ILE A 28 8.47 -26.52 18.99
N TYR A 29 9.03 -26.77 20.18
CA TYR A 29 9.79 -27.98 20.47
C TYR A 29 8.93 -29.17 20.90
N ASP A 30 7.69 -28.93 21.35
CA ASP A 30 6.74 -29.97 21.73
C ASP A 30 5.38 -29.75 21.10
N ILE A 31 5.31 -30.02 19.80
CA ILE A 31 4.12 -29.80 19.00
C ILE A 31 3.14 -30.98 19.20
N PRO A 32 1.88 -30.73 19.65
CA PRO A 32 0.83 -31.74 19.65
C PRO A 32 0.36 -31.98 18.22
N ILE A 33 1.03 -32.89 17.50
CA ILE A 33 0.78 -33.16 16.07
C ILE A 33 -0.67 -33.55 15.81
N ALA A 34 -1.30 -34.29 16.73
CA ALA A 34 -2.68 -34.72 16.57
C ALA A 34 -3.64 -33.54 16.41
N ASP A 35 -3.52 -32.55 17.29
CA ASP A 35 -4.36 -31.35 17.34
C ASP A 35 -3.99 -30.37 16.22
N LEU A 36 -2.69 -30.19 15.96
CA LEU A 36 -2.22 -29.30 14.90
C LEU A 36 -2.69 -29.79 13.52
N THR A 37 -2.63 -31.10 13.28
CA THR A 37 -3.07 -31.70 12.02
C THR A 37 -4.58 -31.50 11.81
N GLU A 38 -5.38 -31.67 12.86
CA GLU A 38 -6.84 -31.49 12.78
C GLU A 38 -7.21 -30.03 12.48
N GLN A 39 -6.55 -29.08 13.13
CA GLN A 39 -6.74 -27.65 12.84
C GLN A 39 -6.30 -27.28 11.43
N TYR A 40 -5.17 -27.80 10.98
CA TYR A 40 -4.64 -27.53 9.63
C TYR A 40 -5.59 -28.07 8.54
N LEU A 41 -6.11 -29.28 8.72
CA LEU A 41 -7.07 -29.89 7.78
C LEU A 41 -8.40 -29.13 7.77
N SER A 42 -8.92 -28.77 8.96
CA SER A 42 -10.15 -27.97 9.08
C SER A 42 -10.02 -26.64 8.35
N PHE A 43 -8.87 -25.98 8.48
CA PHE A 43 -8.60 -24.71 7.78
C PHE A 43 -8.59 -24.87 6.26
N ILE A 44 -7.96 -25.94 5.75
CA ILE A 44 -7.96 -26.23 4.31
C ILE A 44 -9.36 -26.54 3.80
N GLU A 45 -10.17 -27.29 4.55
CA GLU A 45 -11.54 -27.65 4.15
C GLU A 45 -12.47 -26.43 4.05
N GLU A 46 -12.45 -25.54 5.05
CA GLU A 46 -13.25 -24.30 5.06
C GLU A 46 -12.99 -23.43 3.82
N ILE A 47 -11.77 -23.50 3.28
CA ILE A 47 -11.34 -22.67 2.17
C ILE A 47 -11.54 -23.37 0.84
N ARG A 48 -11.40 -24.70 0.78
CA ARG A 48 -11.75 -25.51 -0.39
C ARG A 48 -13.23 -25.36 -0.76
N GLU A 49 -14.12 -25.24 0.22
CA GLU A 49 -15.54 -25.00 -0.03
C GLU A 49 -15.81 -23.64 -0.69
N ASN A 50 -14.93 -22.66 -0.47
CA ASN A 50 -15.12 -21.28 -0.93
C ASN A 50 -14.26 -20.89 -2.15
N LYS A 51 -13.14 -21.59 -2.42
CA LYS A 51 -12.22 -21.34 -3.55
C LYS A 51 -11.46 -22.61 -3.96
N LEU A 52 -11.38 -22.89 -5.26
CA LEU A 52 -10.72 -24.07 -5.85
C LEU A 52 -9.20 -23.93 -6.06
N ASP A 53 -8.62 -22.73 -5.98
CA ASP A 53 -7.20 -22.49 -6.21
C ASP A 53 -6.35 -22.78 -4.95
N LEU A 54 -6.46 -23.99 -4.41
CA LEU A 54 -5.60 -24.42 -3.31
C LEU A 54 -4.22 -24.79 -3.89
N ALA A 55 -3.15 -24.15 -3.40
CA ALA A 55 -1.80 -24.46 -3.88
C ALA A 55 -1.40 -25.89 -3.47
N SER A 56 -0.73 -26.61 -4.38
CA SER A 56 -0.31 -28.02 -4.21
C SER A 56 0.54 -28.24 -2.96
N GLU A 57 1.30 -27.22 -2.54
CA GLU A 57 2.14 -27.23 -1.34
C GLU A 57 1.35 -27.46 -0.04
N PHE A 58 0.11 -26.95 0.05
CA PHE A 58 -0.73 -27.17 1.22
C PHE A 58 -1.19 -28.62 1.35
N LEU A 59 -1.46 -29.28 0.22
CA LEU A 59 -1.83 -30.70 0.17
C LEU A 59 -0.65 -31.60 0.52
N VAL A 60 0.56 -31.25 0.03
CA VAL A 60 1.79 -31.96 0.40
C VAL A 60 1.98 -31.89 1.92
N MET A 61 1.85 -30.70 2.51
CA MET A 61 1.98 -30.54 3.96
C MET A 61 0.88 -31.30 4.73
N ALA A 62 -0.38 -31.30 4.24
CA ALA A 62 -1.45 -32.10 4.86
C ALA A 62 -1.08 -33.59 4.92
N ALA A 63 -0.56 -34.14 3.81
CA ALA A 63 -0.10 -35.52 3.74
C ALA A 63 1.09 -35.78 4.68
N THR A 64 2.03 -34.83 4.78
CA THR A 64 3.16 -34.90 5.72
C THR A 64 2.69 -34.97 7.17
N LEU A 65 1.78 -34.08 7.58
CA LEU A 65 1.24 -34.06 8.94
C LEU A 65 0.46 -35.35 9.27
N LEU A 66 -0.36 -35.84 8.34
CA LEU A 66 -1.05 -37.12 8.49
C LEU A 66 -0.08 -38.30 8.63
N SER A 67 1.01 -38.30 7.86
CA SER A 67 2.07 -39.31 7.95
C SER A 67 2.75 -39.29 9.33
N ILE A 68 3.09 -38.10 9.83
CA ILE A 68 3.71 -37.94 11.17
C ILE A 68 2.71 -38.36 12.26
N LYS A 69 1.45 -37.95 12.17
CA LYS A 69 0.37 -38.37 13.09
C LYS A 69 0.20 -39.89 13.11
N SER A 70 0.22 -40.52 11.95
CA SER A 70 0.12 -41.99 11.83
C SER A 70 1.29 -42.69 12.50
N LYS A 71 2.53 -42.27 12.20
CA LYS A 71 3.74 -42.86 12.81
C LYS A 71 3.78 -42.71 14.33
N LEU A 72 3.35 -41.56 14.87
CA LEU A 72 3.32 -41.30 16.31
C LEU A 72 2.25 -42.13 17.06
N LEU A 73 1.14 -42.47 16.39
CA LEU A 73 0.03 -43.20 17.01
C LEU A 73 0.14 -44.72 16.84
N LEU A 74 0.91 -45.19 15.85
CA LEU A 74 1.11 -46.60 15.61
C LEU A 74 2.10 -47.19 16.63
N PRO A 75 1.78 -48.35 17.25
CA PRO A 75 2.75 -49.04 18.08
C PRO A 75 3.96 -49.44 17.23
N SER A 76 5.16 -49.09 17.68
CA SER A 76 6.41 -49.55 17.09
C SER A 76 6.37 -51.08 17.06
N ASN A 77 6.51 -51.68 15.88
CA ASN A 77 6.52 -53.13 15.73
C ASN A 77 7.75 -53.71 16.46
N GLN A 78 7.60 -53.98 17.75
CA GLN A 78 8.52 -54.79 18.53
C GLN A 78 8.33 -56.26 18.16
N ASN A 79 8.52 -56.62 16.88
CA ASN A 79 8.82 -57.99 16.54
C ASN A 79 10.29 -58.21 16.87
N GLN A 80 10.48 -58.58 18.14
CA GLN A 80 11.72 -59.08 18.73
C GLN A 80 12.26 -60.20 17.83
N GLU A 81 13.48 -60.01 17.30
CA GLU A 81 14.53 -61.00 17.01
C GLU A 81 15.47 -60.60 15.85
N VAL A 82 15.19 -59.53 15.07
CA VAL A 82 16.06 -59.17 13.92
C VAL A 82 16.63 -57.73 13.96
N GLN A 83 16.27 -56.89 14.93
CA GLN A 83 16.50 -55.43 14.83
C GLN A 83 17.49 -54.82 15.84
N SER A 84 18.45 -55.56 16.39
CA SER A 84 19.39 -54.99 17.36
C SER A 84 20.43 -54.01 16.78
N GLU A 85 20.61 -53.96 15.45
CA GLU A 85 21.54 -53.01 14.80
C GLU A 85 20.85 -51.90 13.99
N LEU A 86 19.59 -52.09 13.54
CA LEU A 86 18.82 -51.03 12.85
C LEU A 86 17.97 -50.16 13.79
N ALA A 87 17.60 -50.66 14.97
CA ALA A 87 16.76 -49.90 15.90
C ALA A 87 17.47 -48.69 16.53
N ALA A 88 18.81 -48.63 16.49
CA ALA A 88 19.57 -47.48 16.97
C ALA A 88 19.63 -46.30 15.98
N MET A 89 19.12 -46.48 14.74
CA MET A 89 19.06 -45.42 13.72
C MET A 89 17.62 -44.92 13.45
N GLU A 90 16.61 -45.50 14.09
CA GLU A 90 15.18 -45.15 13.94
C GLU A 90 14.59 -44.40 15.14
N ASP A 91 15.43 -43.87 16.03
CA ASP A 91 15.01 -43.19 17.27
C ASP A 91 14.94 -41.65 17.13
N ASP A 92 15.06 -41.11 15.91
CA ASP A 92 14.79 -39.69 15.66
C ASP A 92 13.28 -39.43 15.76
N ASP A 93 12.88 -38.39 16.51
CA ASP A 93 11.48 -38.01 16.63
C ASP A 93 10.94 -37.72 15.22
N PRO A 94 9.85 -38.37 14.76
CA PRO A 94 9.31 -38.13 13.43
C PRO A 94 8.88 -36.67 13.19
N ARG A 95 8.84 -35.84 14.24
CA ARG A 95 8.58 -34.40 14.22
C ARG A 95 9.81 -33.55 13.92
N ASP A 96 11.04 -34.06 14.08
CA ASP A 96 12.26 -33.25 14.09
C ASP A 96 12.48 -32.46 12.79
N ASP A 97 12.26 -33.06 11.63
CA ASP A 97 12.38 -32.36 10.34
C ASP A 97 11.38 -31.20 10.23
N LEU A 98 10.15 -31.40 10.72
CA LEU A 98 9.12 -30.35 10.72
C LEU A 98 9.51 -29.21 11.68
N VAL A 99 9.96 -29.54 12.89
CA VAL A 99 10.40 -28.56 13.89
C VAL A 99 11.56 -27.72 13.35
N ASN A 100 12.57 -28.34 12.76
CA ASN A 100 13.71 -27.64 12.18
C ASN A 100 13.29 -26.66 11.08
N LYS A 101 12.39 -27.07 10.18
CA LYS A 101 11.85 -26.19 9.13
C LYS A 101 11.01 -25.04 9.70
N LEU A 102 10.23 -25.28 10.75
CA LEU A 102 9.46 -24.22 11.42
C LEU A 102 10.37 -23.22 12.15
N LEU A 103 11.45 -23.68 12.77
CA LEU A 103 12.46 -22.81 13.38
C LEU A 103 13.19 -21.96 12.34
N GLU A 104 13.54 -22.54 11.20
CA GLU A 104 14.14 -21.81 10.09
C GLU A 104 13.16 -20.76 9.54
N TYR A 105 11.90 -21.14 9.33
CA TYR A 105 10.84 -20.22 8.91
C TYR A 105 10.69 -19.06 9.91
N LYS A 106 10.60 -19.34 11.21
CA LYS A 106 10.50 -18.33 12.27
C LYS A 106 11.65 -17.32 12.19
N LYS A 107 12.88 -17.81 12.04
CA LYS A 107 14.07 -16.96 11.92
C LYS A 107 13.97 -16.01 10.72
N PHE A 108 13.57 -16.50 9.55
CA PHE A 108 13.41 -15.64 8.38
C PHE A 108 12.21 -14.69 8.50
N LYS A 109 11.13 -15.10 9.16
CA LYS A 109 9.99 -14.23 9.45
C LYS A 109 10.42 -13.05 10.30
N GLU A 110 11.17 -13.28 11.38
CA GLU A 110 11.70 -12.23 12.25
C GLU A 110 12.65 -11.28 11.50
N ILE A 111 13.55 -11.83 10.67
CA ILE A 111 14.44 -11.03 9.82
C ILE A 111 13.64 -10.17 8.85
N SER A 112 12.59 -10.72 8.22
CA SER A 112 11.75 -9.99 7.28
C SER A 112 11.06 -8.80 7.95
N LEU A 113 10.59 -8.96 9.20
CA LEU A 113 9.97 -7.90 9.98
C LEU A 113 10.98 -6.80 10.32
N ALA A 114 12.20 -7.18 10.73
CA ALA A 114 13.27 -6.24 11.00
C ALA A 114 13.70 -5.46 9.73
N LEU A 115 13.76 -6.13 8.57
CA LEU A 115 14.05 -5.49 7.29
C LEU A 115 12.92 -4.56 6.85
N LYS A 116 11.66 -4.95 7.09
CA LYS A 116 10.50 -4.10 6.81
C LYS A 116 10.53 -2.82 7.64
N ALA A 117 10.87 -2.89 8.93
CA ALA A 117 11.04 -1.70 9.76
C ALA A 117 12.13 -0.77 9.21
N LYS A 118 13.28 -1.31 8.79
CA LYS A 118 14.35 -0.53 8.14
C LYS A 118 13.92 0.06 6.80
N GLU A 119 13.10 -0.66 6.02
CA GLU A 119 12.54 -0.15 4.77
C GLU A 119 11.59 1.03 5.03
N GLU A 120 10.76 0.94 6.07
CA GLU A 120 9.86 2.03 6.49
C GLU A 120 10.65 3.28 6.93
N GLU A 121 11.73 3.11 7.70
CA GLU A 121 12.64 4.20 8.05
C GLU A 121 13.28 4.83 6.81
N GLN A 122 13.78 4.01 5.88
CA GLN A 122 14.42 4.48 4.65
C GLN A 122 13.44 5.24 3.74
N LYS A 123 12.15 4.84 3.72
CA LYS A 123 11.10 5.53 2.95
C LYS A 123 10.89 6.98 3.41
N LEU A 124 11.21 7.32 4.66
CA LEU A 124 11.13 8.69 5.17
C LEU A 124 12.26 9.59 4.67
N ILE A 125 13.36 9.01 4.17
CA ILE A 125 14.52 9.75 3.67
C ILE A 125 14.30 10.13 2.19
N LEU A 126 14.02 11.41 1.96
CA LEU A 126 13.93 11.98 0.61
C LEU A 126 15.33 12.37 0.10
N LYS A 127 15.74 11.80 -1.04
CA LYS A 127 17.00 12.13 -1.71
C LYS A 127 16.74 13.00 -2.94
N LYS A 128 17.57 14.04 -3.15
CA LYS A 128 17.60 14.78 -4.42
C LYS A 128 18.11 13.84 -5.52
N PRO A 129 17.53 13.83 -6.72
CA PRO A 129 18.13 13.12 -7.85
C PRO A 129 19.56 13.64 -8.09
N PRO A 130 20.47 12.78 -8.59
CA PRO A 130 21.82 13.22 -8.95
C PRO A 130 21.73 14.37 -9.95
N GLU A 131 22.59 15.37 -9.74
CA GLU A 131 22.67 16.53 -10.63
C GLU A 131 23.34 16.12 -11.94
N ASP A 132 22.82 16.60 -13.06
CA ASP A 132 23.39 16.33 -14.36
C ASP A 132 24.62 17.24 -14.56
N LEU A 133 25.81 16.68 -14.37
CA LEU A 133 27.07 17.38 -14.60
C LEU A 133 27.68 17.04 -15.98
N SER A 134 26.86 16.58 -16.93
CA SER A 134 27.29 16.28 -18.32
C SER A 134 28.08 17.42 -18.97
N TYR A 135 27.81 18.67 -18.57
CA TYR A 135 28.53 19.86 -19.03
C TYR A 135 29.99 19.98 -18.51
N VAL A 136 30.37 19.23 -17.47
CA VAL A 136 31.72 19.25 -16.86
C VAL A 136 32.65 18.23 -17.51
N TRP A 137 32.11 17.20 -18.17
CA TRP A 137 32.89 16.08 -18.69
C TRP A 137 32.97 16.13 -20.22
N ALA A 138 33.88 16.96 -20.74
CA ALA A 138 34.16 17.05 -22.18
C ALA A 138 35.14 15.97 -22.69
N THR A 139 35.14 14.78 -22.11
CA THR A 139 36.07 13.71 -22.50
C THR A 139 35.30 12.41 -22.71
N ASP A 140 35.52 11.79 -23.86
CA ASP A 140 34.92 10.52 -24.27
C ASP A 140 35.13 9.47 -23.17
N PHE A 141 34.05 9.15 -22.46
CA PHE A 141 34.05 8.05 -21.51
C PHE A 141 34.16 6.75 -22.31
N SER A 142 35.32 6.10 -22.25
CA SER A 142 35.42 4.69 -22.61
C SER A 142 34.59 3.91 -21.59
N ILE A 143 33.40 3.47 -22.00
CA ILE A 143 32.49 2.63 -21.21
C ILE A 143 33.21 1.30 -20.97
N SER A 144 34.03 1.26 -19.92
CA SER A 144 34.76 0.06 -19.54
C SER A 144 33.87 -0.78 -18.63
N LYS A 145 33.64 -2.03 -19.07
CA LYS A 145 33.09 -3.17 -18.33
C LYS A 145 31.89 -2.85 -17.44
N ILE A 146 30.78 -2.42 -18.04
CA ILE A 146 29.46 -2.52 -17.39
C ILE A 146 29.10 -4.00 -17.28
N SER A 147 28.80 -4.48 -16.07
CA SER A 147 28.29 -5.83 -15.83
C SER A 147 26.77 -5.90 -16.03
N LEU A 148 26.24 -7.09 -16.28
CA LEU A 148 24.79 -7.32 -16.30
C LEU A 148 24.14 -6.91 -14.96
N GLU A 149 24.85 -7.10 -13.85
CA GLU A 149 24.40 -6.69 -12.51
C GLU A 149 24.20 -5.17 -12.38
N ASP A 150 25.06 -4.37 -13.03
CA ASP A 150 24.97 -2.90 -13.02
C ASP A 150 23.75 -2.42 -13.82
N LEU A 151 23.47 -3.09 -14.94
CA LEU A 151 22.30 -2.81 -15.76
C LEU A 151 21.01 -3.22 -15.05
N LYS A 152 21.01 -4.38 -14.38
CA LYS A 152 19.90 -4.86 -13.56
C LYS A 152 19.60 -3.92 -12.39
N SER A 153 20.61 -3.52 -11.63
CA SER A 153 20.43 -2.60 -10.49
C SER A 153 19.95 -1.22 -10.94
N SER A 154 20.46 -0.71 -12.06
CA SER A 154 20.00 0.54 -12.67
C SER A 154 18.54 0.44 -13.14
N PHE A 155 18.16 -0.68 -13.76
CA PHE A 155 16.79 -0.94 -14.20
C PHE A 155 15.82 -1.03 -13.01
N ILE A 156 16.18 -1.79 -11.97
CA ILE A 156 15.40 -1.87 -10.73
C ILE A 156 15.25 -0.49 -10.08
N SER A 157 16.31 0.33 -10.07
CA SER A 157 16.27 1.71 -9.56
C SER A 157 15.28 2.58 -10.33
N VAL A 158 15.23 2.46 -11.65
CA VAL A 158 14.25 3.18 -12.49
C VAL A 158 12.82 2.66 -12.27
N MET A 159 12.63 1.35 -12.13
CA MET A 159 11.31 0.74 -11.88
C MET A 159 10.79 1.08 -10.47
N ASN A 160 11.67 1.16 -9.48
CA ASN A 160 11.35 1.50 -8.09
C ASN A 160 11.20 3.01 -7.86
N LYS A 161 11.61 3.86 -8.82
CA LYS A 161 11.09 5.22 -8.87
C LYS A 161 9.59 5.10 -9.13
N LYS A 162 8.81 5.10 -8.05
CA LYS A 162 7.37 5.35 -8.13
C LYS A 162 7.22 6.52 -9.09
N LYS A 163 6.47 6.33 -10.18
CA LYS A 163 5.86 7.46 -10.90
C LYS A 163 5.33 8.34 -9.77
N PRO A 164 5.72 9.63 -9.67
CA PRO A 164 5.05 10.51 -8.73
C PRO A 164 3.57 10.21 -8.98
N GLU A 165 2.88 9.72 -7.96
CA GLU A 165 1.44 9.60 -8.06
C GLU A 165 1.05 11.00 -8.44
N GLU A 166 0.69 11.17 -9.72
CA GLU A 166 -0.08 12.32 -10.11
C GLU A 166 -1.24 12.17 -9.15
N LYS A 167 -1.24 12.98 -8.10
CA LYS A 167 -2.45 13.37 -7.43
C LYS A 167 -3.20 14.08 -8.54
N ILE A 168 -3.80 13.27 -9.42
CA ILE A 168 -5.01 13.58 -10.11
C ILE A 168 -5.96 13.69 -8.92
N SER A 169 -5.88 14.85 -8.27
CA SER A 169 -7.02 15.49 -7.67
C SER A 169 -8.08 15.27 -8.72
N LYS A 170 -8.99 14.34 -8.46
CA LYS A 170 -10.19 14.20 -9.27
C LYS A 170 -10.71 15.62 -9.31
N ILE A 171 -10.53 16.28 -10.45
CA ILE A 171 -11.10 17.58 -10.72
C ILE A 171 -12.59 17.25 -10.66
N THR A 172 -13.20 17.47 -9.50
CA THR A 172 -14.64 17.48 -9.36
C THR A 172 -15.07 18.65 -10.22
N LYS A 173 -15.39 18.34 -11.48
CA LYS A 173 -16.03 19.25 -12.41
C LYS A 173 -17.44 19.48 -11.87
N ASP A 174 -17.54 20.41 -10.94
CA ASP A 174 -18.68 21.32 -10.86
C ASP A 174 -18.14 22.73 -11.06
N SER A 175 -17.51 22.94 -12.23
CA SER A 175 -17.15 24.28 -12.65
C SER A 175 -18.42 24.93 -13.21
N MET A 176 -19.11 25.70 -12.38
CA MET A 176 -20.15 26.60 -12.87
C MET A 176 -19.53 27.49 -13.97
N PRO A 177 -20.10 27.55 -15.18
CA PRO A 177 -19.52 28.30 -16.28
C PRO A 177 -19.27 29.76 -15.90
N LEU A 178 -18.15 30.33 -16.36
CA LEU A 178 -17.79 31.73 -16.09
C LEU A 178 -18.90 32.70 -16.51
N SER A 179 -19.60 32.40 -17.61
CA SER A 179 -20.76 33.15 -18.10
C SER A 179 -21.91 33.23 -17.09
N HIS A 180 -22.13 32.17 -16.32
CA HIS A 180 -23.13 32.14 -15.25
C HIS A 180 -22.72 33.06 -14.10
N LYS A 181 -21.46 32.99 -13.66
CA LYS A 181 -20.94 33.84 -12.56
C LYS A 181 -20.91 35.31 -12.95
N ILE A 182 -20.58 35.64 -14.21
CA ILE A 182 -20.69 37.01 -14.76
C ILE A 182 -22.11 37.55 -14.62
N THR A 183 -23.10 36.74 -15.01
CA THR A 183 -24.51 37.15 -14.95
C THR A 183 -25.00 37.33 -13.51
N GLU A 184 -24.58 36.44 -12.61
CA GLU A 184 -24.90 36.48 -11.19
C GLU A 184 -24.33 37.73 -10.49
N VAL A 185 -23.04 38.01 -10.71
CA VAL A 185 -22.36 39.20 -10.16
C VAL A 185 -23.00 40.47 -10.71
N TYR A 186 -23.27 40.54 -12.01
CA TYR A 186 -23.91 41.70 -12.63
C TYR A 186 -25.34 41.94 -12.10
N LYS A 187 -26.15 40.89 -11.94
CA LYS A 187 -27.50 41.01 -11.35
C LYS A 187 -27.44 41.48 -9.90
N THR A 188 -26.49 40.97 -9.12
CA THR A 188 -26.32 41.34 -7.71
C THR A 188 -25.98 42.81 -7.57
N LEU A 189 -25.04 43.30 -8.39
CA LEU A 189 -24.65 44.70 -8.39
C LEU A 189 -25.77 45.61 -8.91
N LYS A 190 -26.50 45.20 -9.95
CA LYS A 190 -27.66 45.96 -10.47
C LYS A 190 -28.81 46.05 -9.47
N ARG A 191 -29.05 45.00 -8.68
CA ARG A 191 -30.10 44.98 -7.64
C ARG A 191 -29.76 45.95 -6.49
N LEU A 192 -28.48 46.05 -6.13
CA LEU A 192 -28.05 46.87 -5.01
C LEU A 192 -28.00 48.37 -5.36
N LYS A 193 -28.00 48.76 -6.65
CA LYS A 193 -28.01 50.14 -7.16
C LYS A 193 -27.04 51.11 -6.47
N SER A 194 -26.02 50.59 -5.80
CA SER A 194 -25.13 51.32 -4.90
C SER A 194 -23.71 50.76 -5.02
N GLN A 195 -22.75 51.53 -4.50
CA GLN A 195 -21.36 51.11 -4.35
C GLN A 195 -21.27 49.83 -3.51
N VAL A 196 -20.70 48.77 -4.09
CA VAL A 196 -20.48 47.48 -3.41
C VAL A 196 -18.99 47.29 -3.19
N ARG A 197 -18.62 46.95 -1.95
CA ARG A 197 -17.24 46.58 -1.62
C ARG A 197 -16.87 45.26 -2.28
N PHE A 198 -15.70 45.21 -2.88
CA PHE A 198 -15.15 44.00 -3.53
C PHE A 198 -15.12 42.81 -2.57
N SER A 199 -14.72 43.03 -1.31
CA SER A 199 -14.69 42.03 -0.24
C SER A 199 -16.05 41.35 -0.01
N LYS A 200 -17.16 42.09 -0.15
CA LYS A 200 -18.52 41.59 0.07
C LYS A 200 -19.06 40.73 -1.08
N LEU A 201 -18.35 40.64 -2.21
CA LEU A 201 -18.72 39.76 -3.31
C LEU A 201 -18.23 38.31 -3.12
N PHE A 202 -17.42 38.07 -2.09
CA PHE A 202 -16.94 36.74 -1.74
C PHE A 202 -17.66 36.25 -0.49
N SER A 203 -18.33 35.10 -0.59
CA SER A 203 -18.94 34.43 0.56
C SER A 203 -17.85 33.89 1.50
N TYR A 204 -18.13 33.88 2.80
CA TYR A 204 -17.18 33.39 3.82
C TYR A 204 -16.84 31.89 3.62
N ASP A 205 -17.81 31.10 3.14
CA ASP A 205 -17.65 29.67 2.85
C ASP A 205 -17.26 29.36 1.39
N ALA A 206 -16.82 30.36 0.62
CA ALA A 206 -16.52 30.19 -0.80
C ALA A 206 -15.27 29.31 -1.03
N SER A 207 -15.36 28.39 -1.99
CA SER A 207 -14.21 27.59 -2.41
C SER A 207 -13.16 28.45 -3.15
N LYS A 208 -11.88 28.03 -3.15
CA LYS A 208 -10.81 28.73 -3.89
C LYS A 208 -11.15 28.92 -5.38
N THR A 209 -11.80 27.93 -5.99
CA THR A 209 -12.27 27.98 -7.38
C THR A 209 -13.36 29.04 -7.56
N GLU A 210 -14.31 29.12 -6.64
CA GLU A 210 -15.37 30.13 -6.70
C GLU A 210 -14.84 31.56 -6.54
N ILE A 211 -13.85 31.75 -5.67
CA ILE A 211 -13.16 33.04 -5.51
C ILE A 211 -12.50 33.45 -6.84
N ILE A 212 -11.75 32.54 -7.47
CA ILE A 212 -11.08 32.81 -8.74
C ILE A 212 -12.12 33.14 -9.84
N MET A 213 -13.21 32.38 -9.92
CA MET A 213 -14.26 32.59 -10.91
C MET A 213 -15.01 33.91 -10.73
N THR A 214 -15.28 34.29 -9.48
CA THR A 214 -15.91 35.59 -9.14
C THR A 214 -14.97 36.74 -9.49
N PHE A 215 -13.68 36.59 -9.23
CA PHE A 215 -12.67 37.59 -9.61
C PHE A 215 -12.57 37.76 -11.13
N LEU A 216 -12.47 36.65 -11.87
CA LEU A 216 -12.46 36.67 -13.34
C LEU A 216 -13.74 37.29 -13.91
N ALA A 217 -14.90 37.01 -13.31
CA ALA A 217 -16.17 37.60 -13.72
C ALA A 217 -16.18 39.13 -13.53
N ILE A 218 -15.61 39.65 -12.44
CA ILE A 218 -15.48 41.09 -12.19
C ILE A 218 -14.53 41.73 -13.22
N LEU A 219 -13.38 41.11 -13.49
CA LEU A 219 -12.43 41.60 -14.49
C LEU A 219 -13.05 41.65 -15.89
N GLU A 220 -13.82 40.63 -16.26
CA GLU A 220 -14.51 40.59 -17.54
C GLU A 220 -15.58 41.69 -17.64
N LEU A 221 -16.33 41.96 -16.56
CA LEU A 221 -17.31 43.05 -16.53
C LEU A 221 -16.68 44.45 -16.59
N ILE A 222 -15.50 44.63 -16.00
CA ILE A 222 -14.71 45.87 -16.13
C ILE A 222 -14.22 46.02 -17.57
N LYS A 223 -13.68 44.95 -18.17
CA LYS A 223 -13.25 44.92 -19.57
C LYS A 223 -14.40 45.24 -20.54
N MET A 224 -15.62 44.80 -20.22
CA MET A 224 -16.85 45.12 -20.97
C MET A 224 -17.43 46.51 -20.66
N ASN A 225 -16.77 47.33 -19.83
CA ASN A 225 -17.22 48.66 -19.40
C ASN A 225 -18.60 48.67 -18.71
N ARG A 226 -19.03 47.54 -18.13
CA ARG A 226 -20.32 47.42 -17.41
C ARG A 226 -20.23 47.84 -15.94
N ILE A 227 -19.03 47.76 -15.36
CA ILE A 227 -18.73 48.10 -13.97
C ILE A 227 -17.48 48.97 -13.92
N LEU A 228 -17.45 49.93 -13.00
CA LEU A 228 -16.29 50.72 -12.64
C LEU A 228 -15.74 50.25 -11.29
N ALA A 229 -14.42 50.20 -11.19
CA ALA A 229 -13.71 49.90 -9.94
C ALA A 229 -12.92 51.13 -9.50
N ALA A 230 -13.08 51.55 -8.24
CA ALA A 230 -12.37 52.66 -7.65
C ALA A 230 -11.71 52.23 -6.33
N GLN A 231 -10.58 52.84 -6.01
CA GLN A 231 -9.83 52.59 -4.78
C GLN A 231 -9.39 53.93 -4.19
N GLU A 232 -9.75 54.20 -2.93
CA GLU A 232 -9.45 55.51 -2.29
C GLU A 232 -7.99 55.63 -1.81
N LYS A 233 -7.37 54.51 -1.43
CA LYS A 233 -5.97 54.45 -0.96
C LYS A 233 -5.25 53.29 -1.64
N GLN A 234 -3.95 53.45 -1.87
CA GLN A 234 -3.12 52.37 -2.43
C GLN A 234 -3.21 51.14 -1.52
N PHE A 235 -3.52 49.97 -2.11
CA PHE A 235 -3.79 48.71 -1.39
C PHE A 235 -4.98 48.74 -0.41
N GLY A 236 -5.85 49.75 -0.50
CA GLY A 236 -7.10 49.83 0.26
C GLY A 236 -8.24 49.00 -0.34
N GLU A 237 -9.43 49.10 0.25
CA GLU A 237 -10.60 48.37 -0.22
C GLU A 237 -11.06 48.87 -1.60
N ILE A 238 -11.32 47.95 -2.52
CA ILE A 238 -11.84 48.26 -3.86
C ILE A 238 -13.37 48.35 -3.79
N VAL A 239 -13.92 49.42 -4.37
CA VAL A 239 -15.36 49.66 -4.48
C VAL A 239 -15.79 49.54 -5.93
N LEU A 240 -16.87 48.80 -6.17
CA LEU A 240 -17.43 48.52 -7.48
C LEU A 240 -18.76 49.27 -7.66
N THR A 241 -18.92 49.94 -8.79
CA THR A 241 -20.15 50.62 -9.20
C THR A 241 -20.64 50.12 -10.55
N CYS A 242 -21.94 49.82 -10.66
CA CYS A 242 -22.55 49.58 -11.95
C CYS A 242 -22.59 50.88 -12.76
N ARG A 243 -22.20 50.80 -14.03
CA ARG A 243 -22.44 51.87 -14.98
C ARG A 243 -23.88 51.71 -15.49
N GLU A 244 -24.76 52.62 -15.11
CA GLU A 244 -26.06 52.72 -15.79
C GLU A 244 -25.80 53.17 -17.24
N ALA A 245 -26.47 52.50 -18.18
CA ALA A 245 -26.46 52.88 -19.59
C ALA A 245 -27.49 54.00 -19.81
#